data_AF-A0A0U2X2I0-F1
#
_entry.id   AF-A0A0U2X2I0-F1
#
_cell.length_a   1.000
_cell.length_b   1.000
_cell.length_c   1.000
_cell.angle_alpha   90.00
_cell.angle_beta   90.00
_cell.angle_gamma   90.00
#
_symmetry.space_group_name_H-M   'P 1'
#
loop_
_entity.id
_entity.type
_entity.pdbx_description
1 polymer ?
#
loop_
_entity_poly.entity_id
_entity_poly.type
_entity_poly.pdbx_seq_one_letter_code
_entity_poly.pdbx_strand_id
1 'polypeptide(L)'
;MSVIEMASVIRNKYLELLRKGEKAMAKGYIEFLNLVLSQIRNNVVEVTFSDIEEGIKIMFERDVNLSEAINAIIARRLKAIVISNDKDWVRLKDLVKRVENV
;
A
#
# COMPACT_ATOMS: atom_id res chain seq x y z
N MET A 1 2.37 0.13 -1.99
CA MET A 1 1.24 0.89 -1.42
C MET A 1 -0.04 0.12 -1.65
N SER A 2 -0.77 -0.20 -0.57
CA SER A 2 -2.08 -0.85 -0.64
C SER A 2 -3.21 0.14 -0.92
N VAL A 3 -4.38 -0.36 -1.35
CA VAL A 3 -5.59 0.47 -1.50
C VAL A 3 -5.99 1.12 -0.16
N ILE A 4 -5.76 0.43 0.96
CA ILE A 4 -6.05 0.91 2.31
C ILE A 4 -5.14 2.09 2.67
N GLU A 5 -3.85 1.99 2.38
CA GLU A 5 -2.89 3.08 2.58
C GLU A 5 -3.24 4.30 1.72
N MET A 6 -3.57 4.09 0.44
CA MET A 6 -4.00 5.16 -0.46
C MET A 6 -5.24 5.88 0.09
N ALA A 7 -6.28 5.13 0.49
CA ALA A 7 -7.49 5.69 1.08
C ALA A 7 -7.19 6.47 2.37
N SER A 8 -6.25 5.99 3.19
CA SER A 8 -5.83 6.64 4.44
C SER A 8 -5.13 7.98 4.18
N VAL A 9 -4.22 8.03 3.20
CA VAL A 9 -3.55 9.27 2.77
C VAL A 9 -4.58 10.28 2.27
N ILE A 10 -5.49 9.86 1.39
CA ILE A 10 -6.56 10.71 0.85
C ILE A 10 -7.46 11.23 1.98
N ARG A 11 -7.85 10.36 2.93
CA ARG A 11 -8.67 10.74 4.09
C ARG A 11 -7.98 11.81 4.94
N ASN A 12 -6.69 11.65 5.21
CA ASN A 12 -5.94 12.63 6.01
C ASN A 12 -5.93 13.99 5.33
N LYS A 13 -5.71 14.02 4.00
CA LYS A 13 -5.73 15.27 3.24
C LYS A 13 -7.13 15.88 3.16
N TYR A 14 -8.15 15.05 2.96
CA TYR A 14 -9.55 15.46 3.01
C TYR A 14 -9.89 16.19 4.32
N LEU A 15 -9.53 15.60 5.46
CA LEU A 15 -9.79 16.19 6.78
C LEU A 15 -9.01 17.48 7.01
N GLU A 16 -7.76 17.56 6.53
CA GLU A 16 -6.96 18.79 6.56
C GLU A 16 -7.67 19.94 5.83
N LEU A 17 -8.18 19.68 4.62
CA LEU A 17 -8.86 20.67 3.79
C LEU A 17 -10.19 21.11 4.41
N LEU A 18 -10.95 20.18 5.00
CA LEU A 18 -12.18 20.52 5.72
C LEU A 18 -11.90 21.47 6.90
N ARG A 19 -10.84 21.24 7.67
CA ARG A 19 -10.44 22.13 8.77
C ARG A 19 -10.06 23.53 8.30
N LYS A 20 -9.58 23.66 7.05
CA LYS A 20 -9.26 24.94 6.40
C LYS A 20 -10.48 25.61 5.74
N GLY A 21 -11.64 24.97 5.74
CA GLY A 21 -12.84 25.47 5.06
C GLY A 21 -12.86 25.22 3.55
N GLU A 22 -11.86 24.52 3.00
CA GLU A 22 -11.69 24.26 1.56
C GLU A 22 -12.55 23.08 1.08
N LYS A 23 -13.87 23.19 1.23
CA LYS A 23 -14.82 22.10 0.99
C LYS A 23 -14.79 21.55 -0.44
N ALA A 24 -14.65 22.42 -1.45
CA ALA A 24 -14.60 22.02 -2.85
C ALA A 24 -13.35 21.18 -3.15
N MET A 25 -12.19 21.60 -2.64
CA MET A 25 -10.94 20.84 -2.76
C MET A 25 -11.03 19.50 -2.04
N ALA A 26 -11.59 19.47 -0.83
CA ALA A 26 -11.80 18.23 -0.09
C ALA A 26 -12.65 17.24 -0.91
N LYS A 27 -13.75 17.70 -1.52
CA LYS A 27 -14.59 16.86 -2.41
C LYS A 27 -13.80 16.33 -3.61
N GLY A 28 -12.96 17.17 -4.23
CA GLY A 28 -12.10 16.76 -5.34
C GLY A 28 -11.17 15.58 -4.99
N TYR A 29 -10.67 15.50 -3.76
CA TYR A 29 -9.86 14.36 -3.31
C TYR A 29 -10.64 13.03 -3.25
N ILE A 30 -11.93 13.08 -2.89
CA ILE A 30 -12.81 11.90 -2.91
C ILE A 30 -13.12 11.48 -4.35
N GLU A 31 -13.41 12.46 -5.23
CA GLU A 31 -13.63 12.21 -6.66
C GLU A 31 -12.39 11.60 -7.32
N PHE A 32 -11.20 12.11 -6.99
CA PHE A 32 -9.93 11.55 -7.43
C PHE A 32 -9.72 10.11 -6.96
N LEU A 33 -9.98 9.81 -5.68
CA LEU A 33 -9.87 8.45 -5.17
C LEU A 33 -10.80 7.50 -5.92
N ASN A 34 -12.06 7.88 -6.14
CA ASN A 34 -13.02 7.05 -6.89
C ASN A 34 -12.56 6.81 -8.33
N LEU A 35 -12.03 7.84 -8.99
CA LEU A 35 -11.48 7.72 -10.34
C LEU A 35 -10.31 6.73 -10.35
N VAL A 36 -9.32 6.89 -9.47
CA VAL A 36 -8.17 5.98 -9.39
C VAL A 36 -8.61 4.55 -9.12
N LEU A 37 -9.49 4.33 -8.14
CA LEU A 37 -10.01 2.99 -7.80
C LEU A 37 -10.70 2.34 -8.99
N SER A 38 -11.46 3.10 -9.79
CA SER A 38 -12.10 2.58 -11.00
C SER A 38 -11.10 2.08 -12.04
N GLN A 39 -9.95 2.77 -12.19
CA GLN A 39 -8.91 2.42 -13.15
C GLN A 39 -8.08 1.21 -12.71
N ILE A 40 -7.82 1.09 -11.41
CA ILE A 40 -6.97 0.02 -10.88
C ILE A 40 -7.74 -1.23 -10.45
N ARG A 41 -9.08 -1.22 -10.46
CA ARG A 41 -9.93 -2.29 -9.91
C ARG A 41 -9.50 -3.70 -10.35
N ASN A 42 -9.24 -3.88 -11.65
CA ASN A 42 -8.87 -5.19 -12.22
C ASN A 42 -7.39 -5.55 -12.00
N ASN A 43 -6.60 -4.62 -11.45
CA ASN A 43 -5.18 -4.79 -11.12
C ASN A 43 -4.93 -4.89 -9.61
N VAL A 44 -5.99 -4.82 -8.78
CA VAL A 44 -5.88 -5.02 -7.33
C VAL A 44 -5.70 -6.50 -7.05
N VAL A 45 -4.64 -6.83 -6.32
CA VAL A 45 -4.38 -8.20 -5.88
C VAL A 45 -5.10 -8.43 -4.55
N GLU A 46 -5.88 -9.50 -4.48
CA GLU A 46 -6.54 -9.91 -3.23
C GLU A 46 -5.53 -10.49 -2.24
N VAL A 47 -5.70 -10.11 -0.98
CA VAL A 47 -4.95 -10.65 0.16
C VAL A 47 -5.74 -11.83 0.70
N THR A 48 -5.12 -13.02 0.69
CA THR A 48 -5.72 -14.23 1.28
C THR A 48 -5.39 -14.33 2.76
N PHE A 49 -6.13 -15.16 3.50
CA PHE A 49 -5.81 -15.44 4.90
C PHE A 49 -4.40 -16.02 5.07
N SER A 50 -3.96 -16.86 4.14
CA SER A 50 -2.59 -17.40 4.14
C SER A 50 -1.52 -16.31 4.00
N ASP A 51 -1.78 -15.26 3.20
CA ASP A 51 -0.86 -14.13 3.07
C ASP A 51 -0.73 -13.37 4.40
N ILE A 52 -1.82 -13.28 5.17
CA ILE A 52 -1.84 -12.65 6.49
C ILE A 52 -1.06 -13.52 7.49
N GLU A 53 -1.30 -14.82 7.54
CA GLU A 53 -0.60 -15.73 8.45
C GLU A 53 0.91 -15.75 8.22
N GLU A 54 1.36 -15.81 6.95
CA GLU A 54 2.77 -15.71 6.63
C GLU A 54 3.31 -14.30 6.90
N GLY A 55 2.52 -13.26 6.61
CA GLY A 55 2.89 -11.87 6.84
C GLY A 55 3.16 -11.58 8.31
N ILE A 56 2.36 -12.13 9.22
CA ILE A 56 2.56 -12.02 10.67
C ILE A 56 3.91 -12.63 11.08
N LYS A 57 4.27 -13.80 10.53
CA LYS A 57 5.55 -14.44 10.84
C LYS A 57 6.72 -13.55 10.40
N ILE A 58 6.69 -13.09 9.15
CA ILE A 58 7.74 -12.23 8.59
C ILE A 58 7.84 -10.89 9.33
N MET A 59 6.71 -10.29 9.69
CA MET A 59 6.65 -9.05 10.48
C MET A 59 7.49 -9.17 11.75
N PHE A 60 7.31 -10.25 12.53
CA PHE A 60 8.07 -10.46 13.75
C PHE A 60 9.53 -10.89 13.50
N GLU A 61 9.77 -11.73 12.48
CA GLU A 61 11.12 -12.20 12.15
C GLU A 61 12.05 -11.12 11.61
N ARG A 62 11.49 -10.09 10.96
CA ARG A 62 12.22 -9.05 10.23
C ARG A 62 12.03 -7.65 10.82
N ASP A 63 11.19 -7.50 11.85
CA ASP A 63 10.88 -6.20 12.48
C ASP A 63 10.46 -5.17 11.42
N VAL A 64 9.44 -5.51 10.63
CA VAL A 64 8.81 -4.66 9.60
C VAL A 64 7.33 -4.51 9.89
N ASN A 65 6.60 -3.61 9.24
CA ASN A 65 5.16 -3.58 9.43
C ASN A 65 4.45 -4.71 8.66
N LEU A 66 3.23 -5.07 9.11
CA LEU A 66 2.46 -6.16 8.49
C LEU A 66 2.15 -5.90 7.01
N SER A 67 1.92 -4.64 6.63
CA SER A 67 1.61 -4.26 5.24
C SER A 67 2.77 -4.61 4.32
N GLU A 68 4.00 -4.24 4.69
CA GLU A 68 5.23 -4.57 3.97
C GLU A 68 5.46 -6.06 3.88
N ALA A 69 5.29 -6.79 4.98
CA ALA A 69 5.43 -8.23 5.00
C ALA A 69 4.45 -8.91 4.02
N ILE A 70 3.17 -8.52 4.04
CA ILE A 70 2.15 -9.01 3.09
C ILE A 70 2.51 -8.63 1.66
N ASN A 71 2.92 -7.38 1.41
CA ASN A 71 3.33 -6.92 0.08
C ASN A 71 4.54 -7.72 -0.44
N ALA A 72 5.50 -8.07 0.41
CA ALA A 72 6.66 -8.88 0.05
C ALA A 72 6.25 -10.31 -0.35
N ILE A 73 5.35 -10.94 0.41
CA ILE A 73 4.81 -12.27 0.09
C ILE A 73 4.09 -12.25 -1.27
N ILE A 74 3.24 -11.26 -1.48
CA ILE A 74 2.50 -11.11 -2.74
C ILE A 74 3.47 -10.86 -3.91
N ALA A 75 4.46 -9.98 -3.73
CA ALA A 75 5.46 -9.70 -4.75
C ALA A 75 6.27 -10.95 -5.11
N ARG A 76 6.67 -11.75 -4.11
CA ARG A 76 7.34 -13.04 -4.31
C ARG A 76 6.47 -14.01 -5.10
N ARG A 77 5.20 -14.19 -4.68
CA ARG A 77 4.22 -15.08 -5.33
C ARG A 77 4.01 -14.72 -6.80
N LEU A 78 3.91 -13.43 -7.10
CA LEU A 78 3.67 -12.92 -8.45
C LEU A 78 4.96 -12.71 -9.26
N LYS A 79 6.14 -12.94 -8.68
CA LYS A 79 7.45 -12.58 -9.25
C LYS A 79 7.52 -11.12 -9.70
N ALA A 80 6.84 -10.25 -8.98
CA ALA A 80 6.71 -8.83 -9.28
C ALA A 80 7.94 -8.05 -8.80
N ILE A 81 8.15 -6.88 -9.42
CA ILE A 81 9.10 -5.89 -8.96
C ILE A 81 8.36 -5.00 -7.96
N VAL A 82 8.98 -4.75 -6.81
CA VAL A 82 8.46 -3.82 -5.82
C VAL A 82 8.96 -2.43 -6.16
N ILE A 83 8.05 -1.48 -6.23
CA ILE A 83 8.35 -0.08 -6.48
C ILE A 83 8.06 0.69 -5.19
N SER A 84 9.10 1.21 -4.52
CA SER A 84 8.97 1.85 -3.21
C SER A 84 10.18 2.72 -2.85
N ASN A 85 9.94 3.81 -2.13
CA ASN A 85 10.99 4.62 -1.48
C ASN A 85 11.21 4.26 0.00
N ASP A 86 10.49 3.26 0.49
CA ASP A 86 10.60 2.84 1.88
C ASP A 86 11.93 2.10 2.14
N LYS A 87 12.62 2.49 3.21
CA LYS A 87 13.90 1.90 3.60
C LYS A 87 13.72 0.53 4.25
N ASP A 88 12.52 0.22 4.75
CA ASP A 88 12.26 -1.06 5.42
C ASP A 88 12.34 -2.26 4.44
N TRP A 89 12.24 -2.01 3.13
CA TRP A 89 12.51 -3.00 2.09
C TRP A 89 13.92 -3.59 2.11
N VAL A 90 14.89 -2.91 2.74
CA VAL A 90 16.23 -3.48 2.94
C VAL A 90 16.17 -4.79 3.75
N ARG A 91 15.21 -4.92 4.67
CA ARG A 91 15.00 -6.11 5.52
C ARG A 91 14.23 -7.23 4.82
N LEU A 92 13.66 -6.96 3.64
CA LEU A 92 12.82 -7.89 2.86
C LEU A 92 13.37 -8.20 1.46
N LYS A 93 14.57 -7.67 1.15
CA LYS A 93 15.17 -7.74 -0.20
C LYS A 93 15.40 -9.16 -0.70
N ASP A 94 15.60 -10.12 0.20
CA ASP A 94 15.80 -11.54 -0.12
C ASP A 94 14.50 -12.25 -0.49
N LEU A 95 13.36 -11.72 -0.06
CA LEU A 95 12.05 -12.30 -0.33
C LEU A 95 11.50 -11.89 -1.70
N VAL A 96 11.98 -10.78 -2.26
CA VAL A 96 11.42 -10.18 -3.48
C VAL A 96 12.43 -10.20 -4.62
N LYS A 97 11.93 -10.23 -5.86
CA LYS A 97 12.78 -10.29 -7.05
C LYS A 97 13.71 -9.09 -7.17
N ARG A 98 13.17 -7.89 -6.93
CA ARG A 98 13.87 -6.60 -7.02
C ARG A 98 13.02 -5.51 -6.36
N VAL A 99 13.70 -4.54 -5.78
CA VAL A 99 13.11 -3.28 -5.30
C VAL A 99 13.68 -2.13 -6.14
N GLU A 100 12.81 -1.27 -6.66
CA GLU A 100 13.16 -0.06 -7.41
C GLU A 100 12.57 1.18 -6.71
N ASN A 101 13.37 2.24 -6.62
CA ASN A 101 12.96 3.52 -6.02
C ASN A 101 12.20 4.36 -7.06
N VAL A 102 11.30 5.25 -6.60
CA VAL A 102 10.52 6.18 -7.45
C VAL A 102 10.93 7.61 -7.21
#